data_AF-A0A967JSW1-F1
#
_entry.id   AF-A0A967JSW1-F1
#
_cell.length_a   1.000
_cell.length_b   1.000
_cell.length_c   1.000
_cell.angle_alpha   90.00
_cell.angle_beta   90.00
_cell.angle_gamma   90.00
#
_symmetry.space_group_name_H-M   'P 1'
#
loop_
_entity.id
_entity.type
_entity.pdbx_description
1 polymer ?
#
loop_
_entity_poly.entity_id
_entity_poly.type
_entity_poly.pdbx_seq_one_letter_code
_entity_poly.pdbx_strand_id
1 'polypeptide(L)'
;ITRGCPFKCTYCDAPITTGKKIRFHSPDRAVADIVRMHREFGVRGFSFRDSTFTAKKKWVVEFCEKLIASGVKIAWRCNTRVDCVTDELLALMKRAGCHTINFGVESGHPEILKRIKKDVDLQRIYDAHKWTNKHGIRTYTTFLVGSPGETDETIRATIDLAKKARPSMAMFFVT
;
A
#
# COMPACT_ATOMS: atom_id res chain seq x y z
N ILE A 1 8.41 2.78 9.38
CA ILE A 1 9.80 2.23 9.33
C ILE A 1 10.67 2.94 8.28
N THR A 2 10.04 3.74 7.44
CA THR A 2 10.60 4.62 6.41
C THR A 2 10.02 6.02 6.60
N ARG A 3 10.70 7.02 6.05
CA ARG A 3 10.19 8.39 5.90
C ARG A 3 10.49 8.87 4.49
N GLY A 4 9.53 9.54 3.89
CA GLY A 4 9.64 10.12 2.56
C GLY A 4 8.95 9.29 1.48
N CYS A 5 8.60 9.95 0.39
CA CYS A 5 7.91 9.38 -0.76
C CYS A 5 8.42 10.04 -2.05
N PRO A 6 8.91 9.27 -3.06
CA PRO A 6 9.51 9.83 -4.26
C PRO A 6 8.48 10.16 -5.34
N PHE A 7 7.22 9.75 -5.14
CA PHE A 7 6.13 9.97 -6.07
C PHE A 7 5.69 11.45 -6.06
N LYS A 8 5.11 11.89 -7.17
CA LYS A 8 4.84 13.31 -7.46
C LYS A 8 3.35 13.65 -7.47
N CYS A 9 2.54 12.83 -6.80
CA CYS A 9 1.08 12.98 -6.77
C CYS A 9 0.70 14.38 -6.28
N THR A 10 -0.13 15.10 -7.04
CA THR A 10 -0.38 16.54 -6.84
C THR A 10 -1.23 16.85 -5.61
N TYR A 11 -2.02 15.87 -5.15
CA TYR A 11 -2.91 15.97 -3.99
C TYR A 11 -2.23 15.54 -2.66
N CYS A 12 -1.01 15.01 -2.71
CA CYS A 12 -0.40 14.32 -1.57
C CYS A 12 0.49 15.26 -0.76
N ASP A 13 0.31 15.27 0.56
CA ASP A 13 1.14 16.01 1.51
C ASP A 13 2.45 15.30 1.87
N ALA A 14 2.55 13.99 1.64
CA ALA A 14 3.68 13.17 2.09
C ALA A 14 5.06 13.70 1.66
N PRO A 15 5.27 14.20 0.42
CA PRO A 15 6.55 14.80 0.03
C PRO A 15 6.92 16.05 0.84
N ILE A 16 5.92 16.79 1.34
CA ILE A 16 6.07 18.00 2.16
C ILE A 16 6.34 17.60 3.62
N THR A 17 5.55 16.68 4.17
CA THR A 17 5.60 16.33 5.60
C THR A 17 6.71 15.32 5.94
N THR A 18 7.07 14.45 5.00
CA THR A 18 8.05 13.37 5.22
C THR A 18 9.29 13.43 4.32
N GLY A 19 9.28 14.32 3.32
CA GLY A 19 10.36 14.54 2.36
C GLY A 19 10.24 13.72 1.08
N LYS A 20 10.95 14.13 0.03
CA LYS A 20 10.95 13.45 -1.29
C LYS A 20 11.87 12.22 -1.34
N LYS A 21 12.97 12.24 -0.57
CA LYS A 21 13.94 11.14 -0.53
C LYS A 21 13.49 10.12 0.51
N ILE A 22 13.30 8.87 0.09
CA ILE A 22 12.98 7.81 1.05
C ILE A 22 14.23 7.46 1.87
N ARG A 23 14.04 7.38 3.17
CA ARG A 23 15.01 6.88 4.14
C ARG A 23 14.40 5.69 4.88
N PHE A 24 15.21 4.68 5.13
CA PHE A 24 14.79 3.43 5.75
C PHE A 24 15.61 3.16 7.00
N HIS A 25 15.00 2.63 8.05
CA HIS A 25 15.75 1.80 8.99
C HIS A 25 16.15 0.47 8.31
N SER A 26 17.21 -0.19 8.78
CA SER A 26 17.57 -1.50 8.25
C SER A 26 16.47 -2.54 8.56
N PRO A 27 16.32 -3.60 7.74
CA PRO A 27 15.44 -4.71 8.06
C PRO A 27 15.74 -5.33 9.43
N ASP A 28 17.01 -5.48 9.79
CA ASP A 28 17.44 -5.98 11.10
C ASP A 28 16.91 -5.14 12.25
N ARG A 29 17.03 -3.82 12.16
CA ARG A 29 16.52 -2.91 13.20
C ARG A 29 15.01 -3.02 13.31
N ALA A 30 14.29 -3.01 12.19
CA ALA A 30 12.83 -3.09 12.18
C ALA A 30 12.33 -4.42 12.80
N VAL A 31 12.97 -5.55 12.47
CA VAL A 31 12.63 -6.86 13.05
C VAL A 31 12.99 -6.91 14.53
N ALA A 32 14.16 -6.40 14.93
CA ALA A 32 14.55 -6.35 16.34
C ALA A 32 13.54 -5.57 17.19
N ASP A 33 13.08 -4.41 16.71
CA ASP A 33 12.05 -3.62 17.40
C ASP A 33 10.73 -4.40 17.54
N ILE A 34 10.30 -5.10 16.49
CA ILE A 34 9.07 -5.93 16.51
C ILE A 34 9.22 -7.11 17.47
N VAL A 35 10.34 -7.83 17.43
CA VAL A 35 10.61 -8.99 18.29
C VAL A 35 10.62 -8.55 19.75
N ARG A 36 11.27 -7.42 20.06
CA ARG A 36 11.26 -6.82 21.39
C ARG A 36 9.83 -6.51 21.82
N MET A 37 9.07 -5.79 20.99
CA MET A 37 7.66 -5.44 21.26
C MET A 37 6.78 -6.67 21.51
N HIS A 38 6.99 -7.73 20.74
CA HIS A 38 6.23 -8.98 20.86
C HIS A 38 6.57 -9.77 22.13
N ARG A 39 7.86 -9.91 22.45
CA ARG A 39 8.35 -10.76 23.56
C ARG A 39 8.24 -10.06 24.91
N GLU A 40 8.56 -8.77 25.00
CA GLU A 40 8.55 -8.03 26.27
C GLU A 40 7.16 -7.49 26.62
N PHE A 41 6.41 -7.01 25.63
CA PHE A 41 5.13 -6.32 25.87
C PHE A 41 3.91 -7.07 25.34
N GLY A 42 4.10 -8.26 24.77
CA GLY A 42 2.98 -9.08 24.28
C GLY A 42 2.29 -8.51 23.03
N VAL A 43 2.88 -7.54 22.31
CA VAL A 43 2.26 -6.93 21.13
C VAL A 43 2.10 -7.96 20.02
N ARG A 44 0.91 -8.01 19.41
CA ARG A 44 0.58 -8.93 18.30
C ARG A 44 0.17 -8.21 17.01
N GLY A 45 -0.26 -6.96 17.11
CA GLY A 45 -0.77 -6.16 15.99
C GLY A 45 0.13 -4.99 15.66
N PHE A 46 0.47 -4.80 14.39
CA PHE A 46 1.32 -3.70 13.93
C PHE A 46 0.68 -2.97 12.73
N SER A 47 0.76 -1.64 12.74
CA SER A 47 0.32 -0.81 11.61
C SER A 47 1.48 0.03 11.11
N PHE A 48 2.01 -0.30 9.94
CA PHE A 48 3.03 0.50 9.28
C PHE A 48 2.40 1.72 8.60
N ARG A 49 2.82 2.91 9.03
CA ARG A 49 2.28 4.21 8.60
C ARG A 49 3.10 4.87 7.50
N ASP A 50 4.01 4.12 6.90
CA ASP A 50 4.81 4.49 5.76
C ASP A 50 3.94 4.97 4.59
N SER A 51 4.36 6.02 3.89
CA SER A 51 3.62 6.55 2.73
C SER A 51 3.54 5.52 1.59
N THR A 52 4.60 4.73 1.39
CA THR A 52 4.61 3.61 0.46
C THR A 52 5.54 2.53 1.01
N PHE A 53 4.99 1.60 1.77
CA PHE A 53 5.76 0.55 2.45
C PHE A 53 6.62 -0.28 1.49
N THR A 54 6.09 -0.56 0.29
CA THR A 54 6.78 -1.40 -0.70
C THR A 54 7.64 -0.65 -1.71
N ALA A 55 7.96 0.63 -1.44
CA ALA A 55 8.77 1.45 -2.34
C ALA A 55 10.19 0.90 -2.62
N LYS A 56 10.73 0.03 -1.74
CA LYS A 56 11.99 -0.68 -1.97
C LYS A 56 11.79 -2.19 -1.83
N LYS A 57 11.45 -2.87 -2.93
CA LYS A 57 11.12 -4.31 -2.95
C LYS A 57 12.16 -5.19 -2.24
N LYS A 58 13.46 -4.99 -2.51
CA LYS A 58 14.55 -5.75 -1.87
C LYS A 58 14.52 -5.64 -0.33
N TRP A 59 14.22 -4.45 0.18
CA TRP A 59 14.12 -4.22 1.62
C TRP A 59 12.93 -4.99 2.22
N VAL A 60 11.78 -4.99 1.55
CA VAL A 60 10.58 -5.69 2.03
C VAL A 60 10.77 -7.20 2.04
N VAL A 61 11.43 -7.74 1.01
CA VAL A 61 11.77 -9.17 0.95
C VAL A 61 12.62 -9.55 2.16
N GLU A 62 13.73 -8.84 2.37
CA GLU A 62 14.64 -9.09 3.50
C GLU A 62 13.94 -8.93 4.86
N PHE A 63 13.08 -7.92 5.01
CA PHE A 63 12.27 -7.72 6.21
C PHE A 63 11.33 -8.90 6.47
N CYS A 64 10.60 -9.37 5.46
CA CYS A 64 9.67 -10.49 5.60
C CYS A 64 10.41 -11.79 5.94
N GLU A 65 11.52 -12.07 5.27
CA GLU A 65 12.36 -13.26 5.52
C GLU A 65 12.90 -13.27 6.95
N LYS A 66 13.45 -12.14 7.42
CA LYS A 66 13.97 -12.01 8.79
C LYS A 66 12.85 -12.10 9.82
N LEU A 67 11.69 -11.51 9.56
CA LEU A 67 10.54 -11.61 10.45
C LEU A 67 10.07 -13.07 10.58
N ILE A 68 9.96 -13.80 9.47
CA ILE A 68 9.63 -15.23 9.46
C ILE A 68 10.69 -16.03 10.24
N ALA A 69 11.98 -15.79 9.99
CA ALA A 69 13.08 -16.49 10.66
C ALA A 69 13.13 -16.24 12.17
N SER A 70 12.65 -15.08 12.65
CA SER A 70 12.61 -14.76 14.09
C SER A 70 11.62 -15.60 14.89
N GLY A 71 10.71 -16.31 14.22
CA GLY A 71 9.68 -17.17 14.82
C GLY A 71 8.52 -16.43 15.50
N VAL A 72 8.53 -15.09 15.53
CA VAL A 72 7.41 -14.33 16.10
C VAL A 72 6.23 -14.31 15.14
N LYS A 73 5.02 -14.48 15.69
CA LYS A 73 3.78 -14.44 14.92
C LYS A 73 3.06 -13.13 15.21
N ILE A 74 3.04 -12.25 14.22
CA ILE A 74 2.35 -10.95 14.30
C ILE A 74 1.37 -10.80 13.15
N ALA A 75 0.34 -9.98 13.38
CA ALA A 75 -0.57 -9.51 12.36
C ALA A 75 -0.18 -8.06 12.03
N TRP A 76 0.01 -7.75 10.75
CA TRP A 76 0.31 -6.38 10.36
C TRP A 76 -0.40 -5.89 9.10
N ARG A 77 -0.52 -4.56 9.02
CA ARG A 77 -1.07 -3.82 7.89
C ARG A 77 -0.12 -2.72 7.42
N CYS A 78 -0.23 -2.34 6.15
CA CYS A 78 0.54 -1.25 5.58
C CYS A 78 -0.25 -0.46 4.53
N ASN A 79 0.29 0.70 4.14
CA ASN A 79 -0.16 1.46 2.97
C ASN A 79 0.86 1.32 1.85
N THR A 80 0.40 1.11 0.62
CA THR A 80 1.29 1.10 -0.54
C THR A 80 0.55 1.46 -1.83
N ARG A 81 1.29 1.45 -2.95
CA ARG A 81 0.76 1.66 -4.29
C ARG A 81 0.65 0.34 -5.04
N VAL A 82 -0.32 0.26 -5.94
CA VAL A 82 -0.57 -0.93 -6.77
C VAL A 82 0.58 -1.25 -7.73
N ASP A 83 1.37 -0.26 -8.14
CA ASP A 83 2.54 -0.41 -9.00
C ASP A 83 3.82 -0.81 -8.23
N CYS A 84 3.73 -0.91 -6.90
CA CYS A 84 4.85 -1.28 -6.02
C CYS A 84 4.72 -2.72 -5.47
N VAL A 85 3.84 -3.55 -6.04
CA VAL A 85 3.61 -4.94 -5.61
C VAL A 85 3.68 -5.92 -6.78
N THR A 86 4.07 -7.17 -6.48
CA THR A 86 3.97 -8.31 -7.40
C THR A 86 3.35 -9.50 -6.69
N ASP A 87 2.90 -10.51 -7.44
CA ASP A 87 2.30 -11.73 -6.89
C ASP A 87 3.22 -12.41 -5.85
N GLU A 88 4.50 -12.53 -6.15
CA GLU A 88 5.49 -13.18 -5.29
C GLU A 88 5.76 -12.36 -4.01
N LEU A 89 5.78 -11.03 -4.14
CA LEU A 89 5.97 -10.15 -2.99
C LEU A 89 4.78 -10.27 -2.03
N LEU A 90 3.56 -10.28 -2.56
CA LEU A 90 2.34 -10.42 -1.77
C LEU A 90 2.27 -11.77 -1.07
N ALA A 91 2.66 -12.85 -1.75
CA ALA A 91 2.78 -14.18 -1.15
C ALA A 91 3.72 -14.18 0.06
N LEU A 92 4.89 -13.55 -0.08
CA LEU A 92 5.87 -13.44 1.00
C LEU A 92 5.35 -12.57 2.15
N MET A 93 4.74 -11.42 1.84
CA MET A 93 4.12 -10.54 2.83
C MET A 93 3.04 -11.26 3.63
N LYS A 94 2.19 -12.05 2.98
CA LYS A 94 1.16 -12.88 3.64
C LYS A 94 1.78 -13.85 4.63
N ARG A 95 2.82 -14.60 4.21
CA ARG A 95 3.56 -15.55 5.06
C ARG A 95 4.18 -14.86 6.27
N ALA A 96 4.63 -13.62 6.11
CA ALA A 96 5.18 -12.80 7.19
C ALA A 96 4.13 -12.13 8.08
N GLY A 97 2.83 -12.39 7.89
CA GLY A 97 1.75 -11.88 8.75
C GLY A 97 0.99 -10.67 8.22
N CYS A 98 1.21 -10.25 6.97
CA CYS A 98 0.42 -9.18 6.36
C CYS A 98 -1.03 -9.63 6.19
N HIS A 99 -1.96 -8.91 6.82
CA HIS A 99 -3.39 -9.24 6.72
C HIS A 99 -4.22 -8.19 5.98
N THR A 100 -3.74 -6.95 5.90
CA THR A 100 -4.44 -5.85 5.23
C THR A 100 -3.46 -4.92 4.53
N ILE A 101 -3.76 -4.58 3.28
CA ILE A 101 -3.05 -3.55 2.51
C ILE A 101 -4.05 -2.45 2.17
N ASN A 102 -3.64 -1.20 2.40
CA ASN A 102 -4.33 -0.05 1.84
C ASN A 102 -3.68 0.33 0.50
N PHE A 103 -4.46 0.32 -0.58
CA PHE A 103 -4.07 0.82 -1.89
C PHE A 103 -4.71 2.18 -2.17
N GLY A 104 -3.88 3.20 -2.35
CA GLY A 104 -4.33 4.45 -2.97
C GLY A 104 -4.42 4.27 -4.47
N VAL A 105 -5.63 4.15 -5.02
CA VAL A 105 -5.91 4.06 -6.47
C VAL A 105 -6.33 5.42 -7.03
N GLU A 106 -7.11 6.16 -6.25
CA GLU A 106 -7.62 7.51 -6.50
C GLU A 106 -8.66 7.61 -7.61
N SER A 107 -8.42 7.10 -8.82
CA SER A 107 -9.38 7.20 -9.93
C SER A 107 -9.34 5.97 -10.83
N GLY A 108 -10.47 5.67 -11.46
CA GLY A 108 -10.59 4.68 -12.53
C GLY A 108 -10.46 5.24 -13.94
N HIS A 109 -10.20 6.55 -14.08
CA HIS A 109 -10.07 7.20 -15.37
C HIS A 109 -8.60 7.60 -15.68
N PRO A 110 -8.00 7.13 -16.80
CA PRO A 110 -6.58 7.34 -17.10
C PRO A 110 -6.16 8.83 -17.14
N GLU A 111 -6.99 9.69 -17.73
CA GLU A 111 -6.65 11.12 -17.81
C GLU A 111 -6.68 11.81 -16.44
N ILE A 112 -7.53 11.37 -15.52
CA ILE A 112 -7.54 11.90 -14.15
C ILE A 112 -6.29 11.44 -13.41
N LEU A 113 -5.93 10.16 -13.51
CA LEU A 113 -4.69 9.60 -12.93
C LEU A 113 -3.44 10.33 -13.43
N LYS A 114 -3.37 10.64 -14.73
CA LYS A 114 -2.28 11.42 -15.33
C LYS A 114 -2.25 12.85 -14.81
N ARG A 115 -3.40 13.51 -14.75
CA ARG A 115 -3.53 14.90 -14.27
C ARG A 115 -3.08 15.05 -12.82
N ILE A 116 -3.47 14.11 -11.95
CA ILE A 116 -3.06 14.11 -10.54
C ILE A 116 -1.67 13.52 -10.31
N LYS A 117 -0.94 13.16 -11.38
CA LYS A 117 0.39 12.53 -11.34
C LYS A 117 0.42 11.28 -10.46
N LYS A 118 -0.68 10.52 -10.49
CA LYS A 118 -0.68 9.17 -9.91
C LYS A 118 0.16 8.25 -10.77
N ASP A 119 0.13 8.42 -12.09
CA ASP A 119 0.96 7.71 -13.09
C ASP A 119 0.88 6.18 -12.92
N VAL A 120 -0.34 5.66 -12.79
CA VAL A 120 -0.64 4.23 -12.69
C VAL A 120 -1.58 3.83 -13.82
N ASP A 121 -1.32 2.66 -14.41
CA ASP A 121 -2.18 2.05 -15.42
C ASP A 121 -3.33 1.24 -14.79
N LEU A 122 -4.48 1.18 -15.47
CA LEU A 122 -5.67 0.46 -14.98
C LEU A 122 -5.42 -1.05 -14.84
N GLN A 123 -4.65 -1.66 -15.74
CA GLN A 123 -4.32 -3.08 -15.65
C GLN A 123 -3.53 -3.38 -14.39
N ARG A 124 -2.59 -2.49 -14.00
CA ARG A 124 -1.85 -2.63 -12.74
C ARG A 124 -2.74 -2.58 -11.52
N ILE A 125 -3.80 -1.77 -11.54
CA ILE A 125 -4.78 -1.75 -10.45
C ILE A 125 -5.48 -3.11 -10.36
N TYR A 126 -5.97 -3.65 -11.48
CA TYR A 126 -6.64 -4.96 -11.49
C TYR A 126 -5.72 -6.10 -11.05
N ASP A 127 -4.49 -6.14 -11.57
CA ASP A 127 -3.50 -7.17 -11.24
C ASP A 127 -3.17 -7.17 -9.74
N ALA A 128 -2.91 -5.99 -9.18
CA ALA A 128 -2.59 -5.86 -7.76
C ALA A 128 -3.74 -6.37 -6.87
N HIS A 129 -4.99 -6.03 -7.18
CA HIS A 129 -6.14 -6.53 -6.44
C HIS A 129 -6.33 -8.04 -6.61
N LYS A 130 -6.19 -8.55 -7.84
CA LYS A 130 -6.26 -9.99 -8.14
C LYS A 130 -5.24 -10.79 -7.34
N TRP A 131 -3.97 -10.37 -7.33
CA TRP A 131 -2.91 -11.04 -6.57
C TRP A 131 -3.13 -10.92 -5.06
N THR A 132 -3.55 -9.76 -4.57
CA THR A 132 -3.77 -9.55 -3.13
C THR A 132 -4.92 -10.41 -2.62
N ASN A 133 -6.01 -10.50 -3.39
CA ASN A 133 -7.15 -11.38 -3.11
C ASN A 133 -6.76 -12.86 -3.19
N LYS A 134 -5.94 -13.27 -4.18
CA LYS A 134 -5.41 -14.63 -4.31
C LYS A 134 -4.69 -15.11 -3.05
N HIS A 135 -3.96 -14.23 -2.36
CA HIS A 135 -3.24 -14.57 -1.11
C HIS A 135 -4.07 -14.35 0.17
N GLY A 136 -5.36 -14.02 0.04
CA GLY A 136 -6.25 -13.79 1.20
C GLY A 136 -5.78 -12.62 2.08
N ILE A 137 -5.22 -11.57 1.48
CA ILE A 137 -4.92 -10.30 2.14
C ILE A 137 -6.11 -9.37 1.89
N ARG A 138 -6.62 -8.71 2.94
CA ARG A 138 -7.70 -7.73 2.79
C ARG A 138 -7.18 -6.48 2.06
N THR A 139 -7.96 -5.97 1.12
CA THR A 139 -7.66 -4.75 0.38
C THR A 139 -8.60 -3.63 0.79
N TYR A 140 -8.04 -2.56 1.34
CA TYR A 140 -8.75 -1.32 1.58
C TYR A 140 -8.32 -0.34 0.49
N THR A 141 -9.23 0.01 -0.41
CA THR A 141 -8.88 0.79 -1.59
C THR A 141 -9.49 2.17 -1.49
N THR A 142 -8.65 3.20 -1.64
CA THR A 142 -9.09 4.59 -1.59
C THR A 142 -9.21 5.20 -2.98
N PHE A 143 -10.26 5.98 -3.14
CA PHE A 143 -10.59 6.75 -4.32
C PHE A 143 -10.82 8.22 -3.92
N LEU A 144 -10.46 9.13 -4.80
CA LEU A 144 -10.74 10.56 -4.69
C LEU A 144 -11.87 10.91 -5.66
N VAL A 145 -12.81 11.72 -5.22
CA VAL A 145 -13.93 12.22 -6.02
C VAL A 145 -13.92 13.74 -5.92
N GLY A 146 -13.92 14.42 -7.06
CA GLY A 146 -13.79 15.88 -7.15
C GLY A 146 -12.39 16.34 -7.52
N SER A 147 -11.53 15.46 -8.05
CA SER A 147 -10.22 15.83 -8.57
C SER A 147 -10.35 16.87 -9.69
N PRO A 148 -9.36 17.75 -9.91
CA PRO A 148 -9.41 18.71 -11.01
C PRO A 148 -9.71 18.02 -12.35
N GLY A 149 -10.71 18.49 -13.10
CA GLY A 149 -11.12 17.91 -14.38
C GLY A 149 -11.98 16.64 -14.31
N GLU A 150 -12.42 16.24 -13.11
CA GLU A 150 -13.36 15.14 -12.90
C GLU A 150 -14.77 15.52 -13.42
N THR A 151 -15.44 14.55 -14.03
CA THR A 151 -16.82 14.67 -14.52
C THR A 151 -17.66 13.48 -14.03
N ASP A 152 -18.97 13.54 -14.19
CA ASP A 152 -19.86 12.42 -13.86
C ASP A 152 -19.43 11.11 -14.54
N GLU A 153 -18.95 11.19 -15.79
CA GLU A 153 -18.44 10.04 -16.53
C GLU A 153 -17.17 9.46 -15.89
N THR A 154 -16.21 10.30 -15.48
CA THR A 154 -14.97 9.82 -14.86
C THR A 154 -15.21 9.28 -13.45
N ILE A 155 -16.17 9.83 -12.72
CA ILE A 155 -16.63 9.31 -11.42
C ILE A 155 -17.27 7.93 -11.62
N ARG A 156 -18.16 7.77 -12.61
CA ARG A 156 -18.75 6.47 -12.96
C ARG A 156 -17.69 5.44 -13.32
N ALA A 157 -16.69 5.80 -14.12
CA ALA A 157 -15.56 4.93 -14.44
C ALA A 157 -14.78 4.48 -13.19
N THR A 158 -14.62 5.37 -12.20
CA THR A 158 -13.99 5.05 -10.91
C THR A 158 -14.82 4.07 -10.09
N ILE A 159 -16.14 4.25 -10.03
CA ILE A 159 -17.06 3.34 -9.37
C ILE A 159 -17.04 1.96 -10.05
N ASP A 160 -17.06 1.91 -11.37
CA ASP A 160 -17.03 0.65 -12.14
C ASP A 160 -15.71 -0.09 -11.95
N LEU A 161 -14.59 0.64 -11.95
CA LEU A 161 -13.29 0.07 -11.59
C LEU A 161 -13.32 -0.52 -10.18
N ALA A 162 -13.86 0.19 -9.18
CA ALA A 162 -13.92 -0.29 -7.81
C ALA A 162 -14.72 -1.60 -7.69
N LYS A 163 -15.87 -1.68 -8.37
CA LYS A 163 -16.68 -2.90 -8.44
C LYS A 163 -15.91 -4.06 -9.09
N LYS A 164 -15.22 -3.80 -10.20
CA LYS A 164 -14.47 -4.82 -10.95
C LYS A 164 -13.21 -5.29 -10.23
N ALA A 165 -12.52 -4.39 -9.53
CA ALA A 165 -11.34 -4.69 -8.73
C ALA A 165 -11.67 -5.53 -7.48
N ARG A 166 -12.93 -5.50 -7.01
CA ARG A 166 -13.43 -6.26 -5.85
C ARG A 166 -12.53 -6.13 -4.62
N PRO A 167 -12.27 -4.90 -4.11
CA PRO A 167 -11.55 -4.75 -2.86
C PRO A 167 -12.40 -5.27 -1.69
N SER A 168 -11.76 -5.58 -0.57
CA SER A 168 -12.49 -5.91 0.67
C SER A 168 -13.29 -4.71 1.18
N MET A 169 -12.80 -3.49 0.94
CA MET A 169 -13.50 -2.24 1.22
C MET A 169 -13.08 -1.18 0.20
N ALA A 170 -14.05 -0.50 -0.41
CA ALA A 170 -13.82 0.67 -1.25
C ALA A 170 -14.21 1.93 -0.46
N MET A 171 -13.31 2.90 -0.37
CA MET A 171 -13.52 4.18 0.33
C MET A 171 -13.40 5.32 -0.66
N PHE A 172 -14.42 6.17 -0.74
CA PHE A 172 -14.45 7.34 -1.60
C PHE A 172 -14.33 8.59 -0.72
N PHE A 173 -13.31 9.41 -0.98
CA PHE A 173 -13.09 10.66 -0.29
C PHE A 173 -13.44 11.80 -1.24
N VAL A 174 -14.28 12.72 -0.77
CA VAL A 174 -14.67 13.91 -1.53
C VAL A 174 -13.66 15.02 -1.25
N THR A 175 -13.09 15.61 -2.29
CA THR A 175 -12.06 16.66 -2.23
C THR A 175 -12.56 17.97 -2.80
#